data_AF-A0A7K4NQ62-F1
#
_entry.id   AF-A0A7K4NQ62-F1
#
_cell.length_a   1.000
_cell.length_b   1.000
_cell.length_c   1.000
_cell.angle_alpha   90.00
_cell.angle_beta   90.00
_cell.angle_gamma   90.00
#
_symmetry.space_group_name_H-M   'P 1'
#
loop_
_entity.id
_entity.type
_entity.pdbx_description
1 polymer ?
#
loop_
_entity_poly.entity_id
_entity_poly.type
_entity_poly.pdbx_seq_one_letter_code
_entity_poly.pdbx_strand_id
1 'polypeptide(L)'
;METIMEGKIPVRITWMKNEKGIIESEVLIGLDDVFSEGISISKKIEKFKKRYYQFLSDVKKLAKKNKQKKASDYWKLSRLLIEFNSKIEKEFFIINYIEAISKDMKGFHLSVTQVDRLFQFANYFKKSEIDDAISYSHYRELTDKRNRLVELDLFEREKKKLLELSDKGKLPSHKPEYRNYLNKITRGDVTA
;
A
#
# COMPACT_ATOMS: atom_id res chain seq x y z
N MET A 1 9.42 -6.28 -20.34
CA MET A 1 10.50 -5.32 -20.68
C MET A 1 11.05 -4.78 -19.38
N GLU A 2 12.03 -5.48 -18.80
CA GLU A 2 12.82 -4.97 -17.69
C GLU A 2 13.85 -4.01 -18.27
N THR A 3 13.54 -2.72 -18.23
CA THR A 3 14.60 -1.73 -18.14
C THR A 3 15.26 -2.02 -16.79
N ILE A 4 16.42 -2.68 -16.80
CA ILE A 4 17.32 -2.65 -15.65
C ILE A 4 17.48 -1.17 -15.34
N MET A 5 16.84 -0.71 -14.26
CA MET A 5 16.87 0.70 -13.88
C MET A 5 18.33 1.02 -13.58
N GLU A 6 19.00 1.67 -14.55
CA GLU A 6 20.44 1.91 -14.55
C GLU A 6 20.92 2.39 -13.17
N GLY A 7 21.87 1.67 -12.58
CA GLY A 7 22.53 2.04 -11.32
C GLY A 7 21.85 1.60 -10.02
N LYS A 8 20.74 0.85 -10.04
CA LYS A 8 20.10 0.32 -8.82
C LYS A 8 20.42 -1.15 -8.60
N ILE A 9 20.63 -1.52 -7.33
CA ILE A 9 20.93 -2.90 -6.94
C ILE A 9 19.61 -3.70 -6.85
N PRO A 10 19.45 -4.79 -7.63
CA PRO A 10 18.32 -5.69 -7.50
C PRO A 10 18.35 -6.43 -6.16
N VAL A 11 17.21 -6.49 -5.49
CA VAL A 11 17.03 -7.36 -4.32
C VAL A 11 15.77 -8.19 -4.46
N ARG A 12 15.82 -9.42 -3.95
CA ARG A 12 14.66 -10.32 -3.89
C ARG A 12 14.38 -10.63 -2.43
N ILE A 13 13.10 -10.56 -2.04
CA ILE A 13 12.67 -11.01 -0.72
C ILE A 13 12.24 -12.47 -0.84
N THR A 14 12.86 -13.33 -0.05
CA THR A 14 12.50 -14.74 0.10
C THR A 14 12.06 -15.02 1.53
N TRP A 15 11.69 -16.27 1.80
CA TRP A 15 11.27 -16.68 3.13
C TRP A 15 11.92 -18.00 3.48
N MET A 16 12.61 -18.03 4.61
CA MET A 16 13.24 -19.24 5.12
C MET A 16 12.73 -19.54 6.52
N LYS A 17 12.68 -20.84 6.83
CA LYS A 17 12.36 -21.31 8.17
C LYS A 17 13.63 -21.19 9.01
N ASN A 18 13.59 -20.37 10.04
CA ASN A 18 14.71 -20.25 10.98
C ASN A 18 14.82 -21.50 11.88
N GLU A 19 15.88 -21.55 12.70
CA GLU A 19 16.16 -22.67 13.62
C GLU A 19 15.01 -22.98 14.59
N LYS A 20 14.19 -21.97 14.91
CA LYS A 20 13.00 -22.09 15.77
C LYS A 20 11.75 -22.54 15.02
N GLY A 21 11.89 -22.83 13.74
CA GLY A 21 10.81 -23.23 12.86
C GLY A 21 9.89 -22.12 12.38
N ILE A 22 10.26 -20.85 12.60
CA ILE A 22 9.48 -19.68 12.21
C ILE A 22 9.89 -19.26 10.80
N ILE A 23 8.91 -19.05 9.92
CA ILE A 23 9.15 -18.52 8.57
C ILE A 23 9.39 -17.02 8.67
N GLU A 24 10.58 -16.57 8.27
CA GLU A 24 11.01 -15.17 8.30
C GLU A 24 11.51 -14.72 6.93
N SER A 25 11.35 -13.43 6.64
CA SER A 25 11.78 -12.85 5.37
C SER A 25 13.29 -12.71 5.32
N GLU A 26 13.87 -13.02 4.17
CA GLU A 26 15.29 -12.88 3.90
C GLU A 26 15.51 -12.07 2.62
N VAL A 27 16.60 -11.31 2.58
CA VAL A 27 16.98 -10.50 1.41
C VAL A 27 18.10 -11.20 0.66
N LEU A 28 17.80 -11.64 -0.57
CA LEU A 28 18.74 -12.20 -1.53
C LEU A 28 19.15 -11.15 -2.57
N ILE A 29 20.41 -11.23 -3.01
CA ILE A 29 21.04 -10.27 -3.92
C ILE A 29 21.87 -11.04 -4.93
N GLY A 30 21.96 -10.55 -6.16
CA GLY A 30 22.79 -11.14 -7.20
C GLY A 30 24.26 -11.14 -6.79
N LEU A 31 24.97 -12.24 -7.06
CA LEU A 31 26.40 -12.35 -6.76
C LEU A 31 27.22 -11.33 -7.57
N ASP A 32 26.80 -11.03 -8.80
CA ASP A 32 27.49 -10.11 -9.72
C ASP A 32 27.54 -8.67 -9.18
N ASP A 33 26.51 -8.24 -8.44
CA ASP A 33 26.49 -6.94 -7.75
C ASP A 33 27.49 -6.89 -6.59
N VAL A 34 27.76 -8.04 -5.96
CA VAL A 34 28.69 -8.13 -4.83
C VAL A 34 30.14 -8.10 -5.31
N PHE A 35 30.44 -8.75 -6.44
CA PHE A 35 31.78 -8.83 -7.01
C PHE A 35 32.22 -7.53 -7.71
N SER A 36 31.28 -6.69 -8.18
CA SER A 36 31.58 -5.44 -8.90
C SER A 36 31.89 -4.24 -8.01
N GLU A 37 31.36 -4.15 -6.77
CA GLU A 37 31.53 -2.98 -5.88
C GLU A 37 32.24 -3.26 -4.53
N GLY A 38 32.62 -4.50 -4.21
CA GLY A 38 33.41 -4.85 -3.01
C GLY A 38 32.76 -4.47 -1.66
N ILE A 39 33.55 -4.13 -0.62
CA ILE A 39 33.10 -3.88 0.79
C ILE A 39 31.96 -2.84 0.91
N SER A 40 31.83 -1.93 -0.06
CA SER A 40 30.78 -0.91 -0.11
C SER A 40 29.38 -1.52 -0.25
N ILE A 41 29.24 -2.58 -1.05
CA ILE A 41 27.96 -3.25 -1.30
C ILE A 41 27.41 -3.86 -0.01
N SER A 42 28.25 -4.54 0.78
CA SER A 42 27.85 -5.25 2.00
C SER A 42 27.23 -4.31 3.03
N LYS A 43 27.79 -3.10 3.17
CA LYS A 43 27.23 -2.06 4.07
C LYS A 43 25.88 -1.54 3.57
N LYS A 44 25.72 -1.31 2.26
CA LYS A 44 24.43 -0.91 1.67
C LYS A 44 23.37 -1.98 1.90
N ILE A 45 23.74 -3.26 1.76
CA ILE A 45 22.86 -4.41 1.96
C ILE A 45 22.41 -4.53 3.42
N GLU A 46 23.32 -4.40 4.37
CA GLU A 46 22.99 -4.43 5.80
C GLU A 46 22.02 -3.30 6.16
N LYS A 47 22.24 -2.10 5.60
CA LYS A 47 21.35 -0.95 5.76
C LYS A 47 19.98 -1.20 5.15
N PHE A 48 19.90 -1.85 3.98
CA PHE A 48 18.64 -2.28 3.37
C PHE A 48 17.90 -3.27 4.28
N LYS A 49 18.57 -4.34 4.72
CA LYS A 49 17.98 -5.35 5.63
C LYS A 49 17.42 -4.70 6.90
N LYS A 50 18.20 -3.83 7.55
CA LYS A 50 17.77 -3.06 8.72
C LYS A 50 16.51 -2.24 8.44
N ARG A 51 16.46 -1.53 7.32
CA ARG A 51 15.27 -0.75 6.90
C ARG A 51 14.06 -1.63 6.65
N TYR A 52 14.24 -2.77 5.98
CA TYR A 52 13.16 -3.70 5.69
C TYR A 52 12.59 -4.31 6.97
N TYR A 53 13.43 -4.79 7.88
CA TYR A 53 12.97 -5.36 9.15
C TYR A 53 12.33 -4.32 10.07
N GLN A 54 12.85 -3.09 10.08
CA GLN A 54 12.19 -1.99 10.79
C GLN A 54 10.78 -1.73 10.24
N PHE A 55 10.66 -1.67 8.92
CA PHE A 55 9.37 -1.54 8.25
C PHE A 55 8.40 -2.69 8.63
N LEU A 56 8.85 -3.95 8.59
CA LEU A 56 8.03 -5.10 9.00
C LEU A 56 7.59 -5.00 10.47
N SER A 57 8.47 -4.55 11.35
CA SER A 57 8.16 -4.32 12.77
C SER A 57 7.05 -3.28 12.94
N ASP A 58 7.12 -2.17 12.22
CA ASP A 58 6.13 -1.10 12.30
C ASP A 58 4.78 -1.53 11.70
N VAL A 59 4.78 -2.29 10.61
CA VAL A 59 3.58 -2.93 10.06
C VAL A 59 2.94 -3.89 11.08
N LYS A 60 3.74 -4.72 11.75
CA LYS A 60 3.27 -5.66 12.77
C LYS A 60 2.62 -4.95 13.96
N LYS A 61 3.15 -3.80 14.38
CA LYS A 61 2.55 -2.96 15.44
C LYS A 61 1.18 -2.42 15.02
N LEU A 62 0.98 -2.05 13.76
CA LEU A 62 -0.34 -1.64 13.23
C LEU A 62 -1.30 -2.85 13.10
N ALA A 63 -0.76 -4.00 12.73
CA ALA A 63 -1.52 -5.21 12.46
C ALA A 63 -2.09 -5.93 13.70
N LYS A 64 -2.04 -5.34 14.93
CA LYS A 64 -2.52 -5.94 16.20
C LYS A 64 -3.63 -6.99 15.99
N LYS A 65 -3.35 -8.24 16.39
CA LYS A 65 -4.26 -9.38 16.19
C LYS A 65 -5.62 -9.11 16.84
N ASN A 66 -6.69 -9.59 16.21
CA ASN A 66 -8.08 -9.59 16.70
C ASN A 66 -8.79 -8.21 16.76
N LYS A 67 -8.23 -7.17 16.15
CA LYS A 67 -8.91 -5.89 15.99
C LYS A 67 -9.31 -5.67 14.53
N GLN A 68 -10.59 -5.42 14.29
CA GLN A 68 -11.08 -4.94 12.99
C GLN A 68 -10.29 -3.68 12.60
N LYS A 69 -9.71 -3.70 11.40
CA LYS A 69 -8.88 -2.60 10.90
C LYS A 69 -9.76 -1.45 10.46
N LYS A 70 -9.42 -0.25 10.93
CA LYS A 70 -10.10 0.98 10.56
C LYS A 70 -9.47 1.60 9.31
N ALA A 71 -10.16 2.54 8.67
CA ALA A 71 -9.61 3.23 7.50
C ALA A 71 -8.27 3.92 7.80
N SER A 72 -8.10 4.52 8.99
CA SER A 72 -6.84 5.12 9.40
C SER A 72 -5.69 4.12 9.54
N ASP A 73 -5.95 2.85 9.86
CA ASP A 73 -4.91 1.82 9.92
C ASP A 73 -4.39 1.49 8.51
N TYR A 74 -5.28 1.38 7.52
CA TYR A 74 -4.90 1.19 6.12
C TYR A 74 -4.18 2.42 5.55
N TRP A 75 -4.59 3.63 5.93
CA TRP A 75 -3.90 4.85 5.50
C TRP A 75 -2.47 4.91 6.07
N LYS A 76 -2.29 4.61 7.36
CA LYS A 76 -0.96 4.52 7.99
C LYS A 76 -0.08 3.46 7.33
N LEU A 77 -0.64 2.27 7.05
CA LEU A 77 0.07 1.22 6.32
C LEU A 77 0.55 1.70 4.95
N SER A 78 -0.32 2.37 4.21
CA SER A 78 -0.02 2.94 2.90
C SER A 78 1.10 3.98 2.97
N ARG A 79 1.13 4.82 4.01
CA ARG A 79 2.22 5.76 4.26
C ARG A 79 3.54 5.08 4.58
N LEU A 80 3.52 4.04 5.43
CA LEU A 80 4.73 3.25 5.72
C LEU A 80 5.31 2.61 4.45
N LEU A 81 4.46 2.11 3.55
CA LEU A 81 4.87 1.57 2.25
C LEU A 81 5.57 2.62 1.38
N ILE A 82 4.97 3.79 1.23
CA ILE A 82 5.52 4.91 0.44
C ILE A 82 6.86 5.39 1.06
N GLU A 83 6.91 5.54 2.37
CA GLU A 83 8.12 5.98 3.07
C GLU A 83 9.25 4.94 2.99
N PHE A 84 8.91 3.65 3.09
CA PHE A 84 9.89 2.59 2.88
C PHE A 84 10.42 2.63 1.45
N ASN A 85 9.53 2.66 0.45
CA ASN A 85 9.91 2.68 -0.97
C ASN A 85 10.79 3.88 -1.31
N SER A 86 10.41 5.09 -0.91
CA SER A 86 11.20 6.32 -1.16
C SER A 86 12.58 6.31 -0.51
N LYS A 87 12.74 5.63 0.63
CA LYS A 87 14.06 5.48 1.28
C LYS A 87 14.98 4.53 0.53
N ILE A 88 14.44 3.55 -0.19
CA ILE A 88 15.24 2.53 -0.89
C ILE A 88 15.38 2.78 -2.38
N GLU A 89 14.43 3.47 -3.02
CA GLU A 89 14.29 3.53 -4.50
C GLU A 89 15.47 4.18 -5.23
N LYS A 90 16.30 4.96 -4.52
CA LYS A 90 17.51 5.58 -5.09
C LYS A 90 18.68 4.59 -5.21
N GLU A 91 18.70 3.56 -4.37
CA GLU A 91 19.83 2.62 -4.24
C GLU A 91 19.44 1.20 -4.65
N PHE A 92 18.17 0.82 -4.45
CA PHE A 92 17.68 -0.55 -4.59
C PHE A 92 16.34 -0.60 -5.33
N PHE A 93 16.07 -1.74 -5.94
CA PHE A 93 14.71 -2.10 -6.37
C PHE A 93 14.40 -3.55 -5.98
N ILE A 94 13.18 -3.78 -5.46
CA ILE A 94 12.76 -5.11 -5.05
C ILE A 94 12.09 -5.81 -6.23
N ILE A 95 12.71 -6.86 -6.76
CA ILE A 95 12.24 -7.60 -7.95
C ILE A 95 10.81 -8.11 -7.73
N ASN A 96 10.54 -8.70 -6.57
CA ASN A 96 9.24 -9.29 -6.24
C ASN A 96 8.45 -8.44 -5.23
N TYR A 97 8.52 -7.10 -5.34
CA TYR A 97 7.94 -6.16 -4.36
C TYR A 97 6.50 -6.52 -3.96
N ILE A 98 5.59 -6.66 -4.93
CA ILE A 98 4.17 -6.88 -4.63
C ILE A 98 3.92 -8.22 -3.93
N GLU A 99 4.62 -9.28 -4.34
CA GLU A 99 4.58 -10.59 -3.68
C GLU A 99 5.10 -10.50 -2.25
N ALA A 100 6.26 -9.85 -2.07
CA ALA A 100 6.91 -9.65 -0.79
C ALA A 100 5.99 -8.94 0.19
N ILE A 101 5.43 -7.81 -0.23
CA ILE A 101 4.51 -7.01 0.56
C ILE A 101 3.23 -7.80 0.87
N SER A 102 2.59 -8.44 -0.11
CA SER A 102 1.35 -9.22 0.13
C SER A 102 1.57 -10.33 1.16
N LYS A 103 2.71 -11.03 1.11
CA LYS A 103 3.02 -12.14 2.01
C LYS A 103 3.42 -11.68 3.41
N ASP A 104 4.17 -10.60 3.54
CA ASP A 104 4.61 -10.07 4.84
C ASP A 104 3.52 -9.24 5.54
N MET A 105 2.53 -8.74 4.79
CA MET A 105 1.39 -7.99 5.32
C MET A 105 0.16 -8.85 5.62
N LYS A 106 0.32 -10.15 5.87
CA LYS A 106 -0.81 -11.07 6.16
C LYS A 106 -1.76 -10.57 7.27
N GLY A 107 -1.27 -9.80 8.25
CA GLY A 107 -2.13 -9.20 9.29
C GLY A 107 -3.19 -8.20 8.77
N PHE A 108 -3.05 -7.72 7.53
CA PHE A 108 -4.03 -6.90 6.82
C PHE A 108 -4.78 -7.68 5.73
N HIS A 109 -4.46 -8.96 5.52
CA HIS A 109 -5.06 -9.85 4.52
C HIS A 109 -5.08 -9.27 3.10
N LEU A 110 -3.97 -8.63 2.72
CA LEU A 110 -3.86 -7.95 1.44
C LEU A 110 -3.57 -8.91 0.30
N SER A 111 -4.39 -8.87 -0.75
CA SER A 111 -4.02 -9.47 -2.04
C SER A 111 -3.03 -8.58 -2.80
N VAL A 112 -2.35 -9.14 -3.82
CA VAL A 112 -1.48 -8.42 -4.77
C VAL A 112 -2.16 -7.14 -5.27
N THR A 113 -3.39 -7.23 -5.78
CA THR A 113 -4.17 -6.08 -6.27
C THR A 113 -4.46 -5.04 -5.19
N GLN A 114 -4.56 -5.45 -3.92
CA GLN A 114 -4.82 -4.53 -2.82
C GLN A 114 -3.57 -3.74 -2.43
N VAL A 115 -2.36 -4.25 -2.67
CA VAL A 115 -1.11 -3.53 -2.44
C VAL A 115 -1.05 -2.27 -3.32
N ASP A 116 -1.31 -2.41 -4.62
CA ASP A 116 -1.32 -1.26 -5.54
C ASP A 116 -2.34 -0.19 -5.15
N ARG A 117 -3.50 -0.61 -4.66
CA ARG A 117 -4.57 0.30 -4.22
C ARG A 117 -4.22 1.07 -2.95
N LEU A 118 -3.35 0.55 -2.08
CA LEU A 118 -2.88 1.27 -0.91
C LEU A 118 -2.06 2.50 -1.31
N PHE A 119 -1.19 2.37 -2.31
CA PHE A 119 -0.42 3.52 -2.82
C PHE A 119 -1.34 4.62 -3.34
N GLN A 120 -2.33 4.24 -4.14
CA GLN A 120 -3.32 5.18 -4.68
C GLN A 120 -4.11 5.85 -3.55
N PHE A 121 -4.57 5.07 -2.57
CA PHE A 121 -5.32 5.58 -1.43
C PHE A 121 -4.54 6.64 -0.64
N ALA A 122 -3.27 6.40 -0.29
CA ALA A 122 -2.46 7.39 0.42
C ALA A 122 -2.09 8.63 -0.41
N ASN A 123 -2.08 8.52 -1.74
CA ASN A 123 -1.80 9.65 -2.62
C ASN A 123 -3.04 10.52 -2.85
N TYR A 124 -4.24 9.94 -2.81
CA TYR A 124 -5.49 10.67 -3.09
C TYR A 124 -6.15 11.28 -1.84
N PHE A 125 -5.83 10.76 -0.65
CA PHE A 125 -6.43 11.19 0.60
C PHE A 125 -5.37 11.67 1.60
N LYS A 126 -5.58 12.86 2.15
CA LYS A 126 -4.84 13.37 3.30
C LYS A 126 -5.35 12.69 4.58
N LYS A 127 -4.51 12.66 5.62
CA LYS A 127 -4.90 12.10 6.93
C LYS A 127 -6.18 12.73 7.48
N SER A 128 -6.37 14.04 7.29
CA SER A 128 -7.56 14.78 7.73
C SER A 128 -8.84 14.40 6.99
N GLU A 129 -8.73 13.71 5.86
CA GLU A 129 -9.86 13.23 5.05
C GLU A 129 -10.18 11.75 5.34
N ILE A 130 -9.53 11.17 6.36
CA ILE A 130 -9.76 9.79 6.79
C ILE A 130 -10.54 9.78 8.10
N ASP A 131 -11.84 9.55 7.98
CA ASP A 131 -12.74 9.22 9.08
C ASP A 131 -12.80 7.69 9.29
N ASP A 132 -12.64 7.27 10.54
CA ASP A 132 -12.68 5.89 11.00
C ASP A 132 -14.10 5.32 11.13
N ALA A 133 -15.14 6.15 11.09
CA ALA A 133 -16.52 5.71 10.94
C ALA A 133 -16.81 5.19 9.51
N ILE A 134 -16.02 5.65 8.53
CA ILE A 134 -16.07 5.18 7.14
C ILE A 134 -15.17 3.97 6.98
N SER A 135 -15.73 2.85 6.51
CA SER A 135 -14.91 1.66 6.28
C SER A 135 -13.94 1.85 5.09
N TYR A 136 -12.76 1.25 5.17
CA TYR A 136 -11.76 1.28 4.09
C TYR A 136 -12.33 0.84 2.74
N SER A 137 -13.31 -0.06 2.72
CA SER A 137 -13.95 -0.46 1.46
C SER A 137 -14.62 0.70 0.73
N HIS A 138 -15.21 1.69 1.43
CA HIS A 138 -15.80 2.86 0.79
C HIS A 138 -14.74 3.76 0.15
N TYR A 139 -13.66 4.05 0.87
CA TYR A 139 -12.50 4.77 0.31
C TYR A 139 -11.92 4.05 -0.90
N ARG A 140 -11.86 2.71 -0.87
CA ARG A 140 -11.39 1.91 -2.00
C ARG A 140 -12.29 2.05 -3.21
N GLU A 141 -13.62 2.04 -3.07
CA GLU A 141 -14.52 2.26 -4.21
C GLU A 141 -14.30 3.63 -4.84
N LEU A 142 -14.09 4.67 -4.03
CA LEU A 142 -13.78 6.00 -4.54
C LEU A 142 -12.40 6.06 -5.22
N THR A 143 -11.40 5.38 -4.65
CA THR A 143 -10.05 5.24 -5.23
C THR A 143 -10.09 4.54 -6.59
N ASP A 144 -10.83 3.44 -6.71
CA ASP A 144 -10.99 2.66 -7.94
C ASP A 144 -11.65 3.47 -9.07
N LYS A 145 -12.42 4.53 -8.74
CA LYS A 145 -13.11 5.40 -9.70
C LYS A 145 -12.42 6.73 -9.97
N ARG A 146 -11.28 6.99 -9.31
CA ARG A 146 -10.60 8.29 -9.31
C ARG A 146 -10.38 8.85 -10.71
N ASN A 147 -9.82 8.08 -11.64
CA ASN A 147 -9.48 8.60 -12.98
C ASN A 147 -10.71 9.15 -13.71
N ARG A 148 -11.81 8.38 -13.71
CA ARG A 148 -13.05 8.81 -14.34
C ARG A 148 -13.70 9.98 -13.62
N LEU A 149 -13.62 10.03 -12.29
CA LEU A 149 -14.15 11.16 -11.52
C LEU A 149 -13.32 12.43 -11.71
N VAL A 150 -12.01 12.32 -11.93
CA VAL A 150 -11.14 13.47 -12.24
C VAL A 150 -11.43 14.01 -13.64
N GLU A 151 -11.64 13.13 -14.64
CA GLU A 151 -12.06 13.54 -15.99
C GLU A 151 -13.37 14.33 -16.00
N LEU A 152 -14.25 14.06 -15.04
CA LEU A 152 -15.54 14.72 -14.88
C LEU A 152 -15.52 15.88 -13.88
N ASP A 153 -14.36 16.22 -13.31
CA ASP A 153 -14.20 17.22 -12.23
C ASP A 153 -15.07 16.96 -10.98
N LEU A 154 -15.33 15.68 -10.67
CA LEU A 154 -16.18 15.25 -9.55
C LEU A 154 -15.38 14.74 -8.35
N PHE A 155 -14.10 14.41 -8.51
CA PHE A 155 -13.37 13.64 -7.48
C PHE A 155 -13.32 14.32 -6.11
N GLU A 156 -12.96 15.60 -6.03
CA GLU A 156 -12.91 16.33 -4.76
C GLU A 156 -14.31 16.56 -4.16
N ARG A 157 -15.33 16.72 -5.00
CA ARG A 157 -16.73 16.80 -4.56
C ARG A 157 -17.16 15.50 -3.89
N GLU A 158 -16.85 14.36 -4.51
CA GLU A 158 -17.22 13.05 -3.97
C GLU A 158 -16.44 12.70 -2.69
N LYS A 159 -15.20 13.18 -2.52
CA LYS A 159 -14.48 13.08 -1.25
C LYS A 159 -15.21 13.81 -0.11
N LYS A 160 -15.64 15.05 -0.35
CA LYS A 160 -16.41 15.84 0.64
C LYS A 160 -17.75 15.18 0.94
N LYS A 161 -18.46 14.73 -0.10
CA LYS A 161 -19.74 14.04 0.04
C LYS A 161 -19.62 12.76 0.86
N LEU A 162 -18.55 11.99 0.68
CA LEU A 162 -18.29 10.78 1.46
C LEU A 162 -18.22 11.10 2.97
N LEU A 163 -17.51 12.16 3.35
CA LEU A 163 -17.42 12.62 4.74
C LEU A 163 -18.79 13.11 5.26
N GLU A 164 -19.49 13.94 4.47
CA GLU A 164 -20.82 14.42 4.86
C GLU A 164 -21.84 13.28 5.06
N LEU A 165 -21.78 12.23 4.25
CA LEU A 165 -22.65 11.06 4.39
C LEU A 165 -22.35 10.31 5.68
N SER A 166 -21.07 10.22 6.08
CA SER A 166 -20.66 9.66 7.38
C SER A 166 -21.22 10.48 8.53
N ASP A 167 -20.98 11.80 8.51
CA ASP A 167 -21.41 12.73 9.56
C ASP A 167 -22.93 12.74 9.74
N LYS A 168 -23.68 12.60 8.65
CA LYS A 168 -25.16 12.55 8.66
C LYS A 168 -25.72 11.16 8.98
N GLY A 169 -24.87 10.15 9.17
CA GLY A 169 -25.31 8.74 9.34
C GLY A 169 -26.05 8.18 8.12
N LYS A 170 -25.80 8.74 6.93
CA LYS A 170 -26.43 8.38 5.66
C LYS A 170 -25.51 7.60 4.72
N LEU A 171 -24.31 7.25 5.18
CA LEU A 171 -23.41 6.42 4.42
C LEU A 171 -24.03 5.03 4.24
N PRO A 172 -24.16 4.53 3.00
CA PRO A 172 -24.70 3.19 2.78
C PRO A 172 -23.93 2.15 3.58
N SER A 173 -24.63 1.37 4.40
CA SER A 173 -24.02 0.29 5.18
C SER A 173 -23.36 -0.76 4.28
N HIS A 174 -23.90 -0.94 3.08
CA HIS A 174 -23.43 -1.92 2.10
C HIS A 174 -22.62 -1.27 0.98
N LYS A 175 -21.35 -1.68 0.89
CA LYS A 175 -20.40 -1.32 -0.18
C LYS A 175 -20.98 -1.30 -1.61
N PRO A 176 -21.80 -2.28 -2.06
CA PRO A 176 -22.36 -2.26 -3.42
C PRO A 176 -23.23 -1.04 -3.73
N GLU A 177 -23.92 -0.47 -2.74
CA GLU A 177 -24.79 0.69 -2.95
C GLU A 177 -23.96 1.94 -3.28
N TYR A 178 -22.92 2.20 -2.48
CA TYR A 178 -21.99 3.31 -2.76
C TYR A 178 -21.28 3.14 -4.10
N ARG A 179 -20.85 1.92 -4.42
CA ARG A 179 -20.28 1.60 -5.74
C ARG A 179 -21.27 1.88 -6.88
N ASN A 180 -22.54 1.48 -6.72
CA ASN A 180 -23.56 1.68 -7.75
C ASN A 180 -23.83 3.16 -7.96
N TYR A 181 -23.86 3.95 -6.88
CA TYR A 181 -23.91 5.41 -6.95
C TYR A 181 -22.71 5.97 -7.75
N LEU A 182 -21.48 5.59 -7.40
CA LEU A 182 -20.29 6.03 -8.12
C LEU A 182 -20.33 5.62 -9.61
N ASN A 183 -20.81 4.43 -9.92
CA ASN A 183 -20.98 3.97 -11.30
C ASN A 183 -21.95 4.86 -12.09
N LYS A 184 -23.10 5.20 -11.52
CA LYS A 184 -24.11 6.05 -12.16
C LYS A 184 -23.56 7.44 -12.49
N ILE A 185 -22.89 8.10 -11.52
CA ILE A 185 -22.32 9.43 -11.77
C ILE A 185 -21.19 9.38 -12.81
N THR A 186 -20.36 8.32 -12.83
CA THR A 186 -19.27 8.19 -13.82
C THR A 186 -19.75 7.89 -15.25
N ARG A 187 -21.00 7.45 -15.40
CA ARG A 187 -21.68 7.18 -16.69
C ARG A 187 -22.50 8.36 -17.20
N GLY A 188 -22.73 9.37 -16.36
CA GLY A 188 -23.65 10.47 -16.68
C GLY A 188 -25.13 10.14 -16.48
N ASP A 189 -25.44 9.01 -15.83
CA ASP A 189 -26.82 8.54 -15.60
C ASP A 189 -27.55 9.33 -14.49
N VAL A 190 -26.83 10.24 -13.82
CA VAL A 190 -27.33 11.11 -12.77
C VAL A 190 -26.75 12.48 -13.00
N THR A 191 -27.60 13.48 -13.24
CA THR A 191 -27.20 14.88 -13.23
C THR A 191 -26.73 15.23 -11.82
N ALA A 192 -25.53 15.80 -11.79
CA ALA A 192 -24.74 16.03 -10.60
C ALA A 192 -25.29 17.16 -9.73
#